data_AF-A0A8S8Y4V0-F1
#
_entry.id   AF-A0A8S8Y4V0-F1
#
_cell.length_a   1.000
_cell.length_b   1.000
_cell.length_c   1.000
_cell.angle_alpha   90.00
_cell.angle_beta   90.00
_cell.angle_gamma   90.00
#
_symmetry.space_group_name_H-M   'P 1'
#
loop_
_entity.id
_entity.type
_entity.pdbx_description
1 polymer ?
#
loop_
_entity_poly.entity_id
_entity_poly.type
_entity_poly.pdbx_seq_one_letter_code
_entity_poly.pdbx_strand_id
1 'polypeptide(L)'
;MIDTAADAGVNAIKSQKRHTRTLLTPEQYDRPYDSPNAFADTYGAHRDALELSVEQHMELKAHAEGRGVAYFVSAWDPVSAVQMAEAGIPMFKIASASITDEETVRAMLAADVPMMMSTGMSTEEEIHVCAEWLRTSSQPKVMFHCTSTYPAKFEQLNLAYMATLQERYPDFILGFSGHHQGIAMDVAAVAMGAKVLERHFTLDRAMRGSDHAPASKSPASRSWCATFAFSKWPLVTASSGSTRKKCPCGRNSAASSGGLRVRRGRHLCTRRFQGYPAKEHPRVRGPPPHRLDHPGRAGGQRHRSRRVVQ
;
A
#
# COMPACT_ATOMS: atom_id res chain seq x y z
N MET A 1 -18.43 -4.25 6.43
CA MET A 1 -17.37 -3.20 6.44
C MET A 1 -16.83 -2.92 5.04
N ILE A 2 -16.34 -3.93 4.33
CA ILE A 2 -15.80 -3.79 2.96
C ILE A 2 -16.76 -3.03 2.04
N ASP A 3 -18.04 -3.42 1.98
CA ASP A 3 -19.02 -2.79 1.09
C ASP A 3 -19.18 -1.30 1.36
N THR A 4 -19.32 -0.92 2.63
CA THR A 4 -19.45 0.49 3.05
C THR A 4 -18.20 1.32 2.74
N ALA A 5 -17.01 0.71 2.76
CA ALA A 5 -15.77 1.38 2.37
C ALA A 5 -15.67 1.51 0.83
N ALA A 6 -16.05 0.47 0.09
CA ALA A 6 -16.12 0.49 -1.37
C ALA A 6 -17.15 1.51 -1.90
N ASP A 7 -18.32 1.60 -1.26
CA ASP A 7 -19.37 2.58 -1.58
C ASP A 7 -18.93 4.03 -1.27
N ALA A 8 -18.06 4.20 -0.27
CA ALA A 8 -17.37 5.45 0.02
C ALA A 8 -16.21 5.74 -0.95
N GLY A 9 -15.89 4.82 -1.87
CA GLY A 9 -14.94 4.97 -2.96
C GLY A 9 -13.46 4.88 -2.57
N VAL A 10 -13.12 4.14 -1.52
CA VAL A 10 -11.72 3.88 -1.17
C VAL A 10 -11.02 3.05 -2.26
N ASN A 11 -9.71 3.24 -2.42
CA ASN A 11 -8.93 2.54 -3.44
C ASN A 11 -8.35 1.20 -2.97
N ALA A 12 -8.16 1.05 -1.65
CA ALA A 12 -7.72 -0.20 -1.03
C ALA A 12 -8.25 -0.33 0.40
N ILE A 13 -8.30 -1.58 0.89
CA ILE A 13 -8.66 -1.96 2.25
C ILE A 13 -7.47 -2.72 2.86
N LYS A 14 -7.07 -2.32 4.06
CA LYS A 14 -5.95 -2.93 4.79
C LYS A 14 -6.44 -3.61 6.06
N SER A 15 -6.13 -4.89 6.20
CA SER A 15 -6.24 -5.64 7.45
C SER A 15 -4.88 -5.73 8.16
N GLN A 16 -4.85 -6.40 9.30
CA GLN A 16 -3.63 -6.73 10.03
C GLN A 16 -3.54 -8.27 10.08
N LYS A 17 -2.35 -8.83 9.89
CA LYS A 17 -2.05 -10.26 10.07
C LYS A 17 -0.98 -10.41 11.15
N ARG A 18 -1.22 -11.31 12.09
CA ARG A 18 -0.29 -11.73 13.15
C ARG A 18 -0.25 -13.23 13.28
N HIS A 19 0.88 -13.74 13.75
CA HIS A 19 1.01 -15.04 14.36
C HIS A 19 1.45 -14.79 15.80
N THR A 20 0.47 -14.65 16.69
CA THR A 20 0.66 -14.13 18.06
C THR A 20 1.73 -14.88 18.86
N ARG A 21 1.93 -16.17 18.58
CA ARG A 21 2.91 -17.05 19.24
C ARG A 21 4.36 -16.84 18.81
N THR A 22 4.62 -16.18 17.67
CA THR A 22 5.97 -15.72 17.27
C THR A 22 6.15 -14.23 17.52
N LEU A 23 5.06 -13.45 17.47
CA LEU A 23 5.09 -12.00 17.73
C LEU A 23 5.31 -11.64 19.21
N LEU A 24 4.82 -12.45 20.15
CA LEU A 24 4.89 -12.19 21.59
C LEU A 24 5.80 -13.21 22.29
N THR A 25 6.60 -12.74 23.25
CA THR A 25 7.24 -13.65 24.22
C THR A 25 6.16 -14.36 25.08
N PRO A 26 6.46 -15.51 25.71
CA PRO A 26 5.51 -16.16 26.61
C PRO A 26 4.98 -15.22 27.70
N GLU A 27 5.84 -14.40 28.30
CA GLU A 27 5.47 -13.43 29.33
C GLU A 27 4.55 -12.32 28.79
N GLN A 28 4.75 -11.89 27.53
CA GLN A 28 3.88 -10.91 26.87
C GLN A 28 2.54 -11.51 26.45
N TYR A 29 2.53 -12.79 26.07
CA TYR A 29 1.33 -13.54 25.71
C TYR A 29 0.45 -13.76 26.94
N ASP A 30 1.01 -14.22 28.05
CA ASP A 30 0.28 -14.52 29.29
C ASP A 30 0.03 -13.29 30.19
N ARG A 31 0.61 -12.13 29.86
CA ARG A 31 0.39 -10.87 30.60
C ARG A 31 -1.11 -10.55 30.72
N PRO A 32 -1.66 -10.31 31.92
CA PRO A 32 -3.05 -9.89 32.09
C PRO A 32 -3.41 -8.64 31.28
N TYR A 33 -4.61 -8.60 30.73
CA TYR A 33 -5.11 -7.50 29.90
C TYR A 33 -6.48 -6.99 30.35
N ASP A 34 -6.51 -6.34 31.52
CA ASP A 34 -7.72 -5.70 32.03
C ASP A 34 -8.02 -4.40 31.26
N SER A 35 -9.05 -4.46 30.41
CA SER A 35 -9.48 -3.38 29.53
C SER A 35 -10.95 -3.57 29.15
N PRO A 36 -11.77 -2.51 29.04
CA PRO A 36 -13.13 -2.64 28.50
C PRO A 36 -13.13 -3.23 27.08
N ASN A 37 -12.03 -3.05 26.33
CA ASN A 37 -11.82 -3.59 25.00
C ASN A 37 -11.18 -4.99 24.95
N ALA A 38 -11.03 -5.70 26.08
CA ALA A 38 -10.12 -6.84 26.23
C ALA A 38 -10.39 -8.10 25.42
N PHE A 39 -11.63 -8.43 25.06
CA PHE A 39 -12.03 -9.73 24.48
C PHE A 39 -11.76 -10.98 25.35
N ALA A 40 -10.51 -11.22 25.78
CA ALA A 40 -10.06 -12.29 26.67
C ALA A 40 -9.10 -11.75 27.75
N ASP A 41 -8.72 -12.57 28.72
CA ASP A 41 -8.07 -12.13 29.96
C ASP A 41 -6.56 -11.81 29.83
N THR A 42 -5.89 -12.27 28.76
CA THR A 42 -4.44 -12.09 28.55
C THR A 42 -4.10 -11.41 27.23
N TYR A 43 -2.88 -10.85 27.18
CA TYR A 43 -2.20 -10.24 26.05
C TYR A 43 -2.45 -10.99 24.73
N GLY A 44 -2.03 -12.25 24.73
CA GLY A 44 -2.08 -13.14 23.59
C GLY A 44 -3.49 -13.60 23.25
N ALA A 45 -4.28 -14.02 24.24
CA ALA A 45 -5.65 -14.49 24.00
C ALA A 45 -6.55 -13.38 23.43
N HIS A 46 -6.36 -12.12 23.84
CA HIS A 46 -6.99 -10.95 23.25
C HIS A 46 -6.65 -10.81 21.76
N ARG A 47 -5.39 -11.02 21.38
CA ARG A 47 -4.94 -10.93 19.99
C ARG A 47 -5.45 -12.09 19.15
N ASP A 48 -5.39 -13.32 19.67
CA ASP A 48 -5.90 -14.51 18.98
C ASP A 48 -7.41 -14.41 18.70
N ALA A 49 -8.18 -13.83 19.62
CA ALA A 49 -9.62 -13.57 19.43
C ALA A 49 -9.95 -12.51 18.36
N LEU A 50 -8.97 -11.72 17.93
CA LEU A 50 -9.10 -10.68 16.89
C LEU A 50 -8.43 -11.07 15.56
N GLU A 51 -7.66 -12.15 15.55
CA GLU A 51 -6.84 -12.55 14.42
C GLU A 51 -7.66 -13.38 13.42
N LEU A 52 -7.45 -13.13 12.12
CA LEU A 52 -8.12 -13.87 11.05
C LEU A 52 -7.19 -14.95 10.50
N SER A 53 -7.78 -16.06 10.06
CA SER A 53 -7.06 -17.09 9.33
C SER A 53 -6.66 -16.59 7.93
N VAL A 54 -5.72 -17.29 7.28
CA VAL A 54 -5.31 -16.97 5.90
C VAL A 54 -6.50 -17.12 4.95
N GLU A 55 -7.31 -18.17 5.14
CA GLU A 55 -8.53 -18.45 4.37
C GLU A 55 -9.54 -17.30 4.51
N GLN A 56 -9.80 -16.83 5.74
CA GLN A 56 -10.68 -15.68 5.99
C GLN A 56 -10.15 -14.40 5.34
N HIS A 57 -8.84 -14.15 5.34
CA HIS A 57 -8.27 -13.05 4.58
C HIS A 57 -8.44 -13.19 3.07
N MET A 58 -8.39 -14.42 2.53
CA MET A 58 -8.62 -14.67 1.11
C MET A 58 -10.08 -14.52 0.69
N GLU A 59 -11.03 -14.89 1.56
CA GLU A 59 -12.46 -14.57 1.39
C GLU A 59 -12.69 -13.05 1.36
N LEU A 60 -12.10 -12.31 2.30
CA LEU A 60 -12.17 -10.85 2.36
C LEU A 60 -11.49 -10.19 1.15
N LYS A 61 -10.36 -10.73 0.68
CA LYS A 61 -9.68 -10.29 -0.54
C LYS A 61 -10.57 -10.46 -1.76
N ALA A 62 -11.13 -11.65 -1.97
CA ALA A 62 -12.02 -11.94 -3.08
C ALA A 62 -13.27 -11.03 -3.08
N HIS A 63 -13.85 -10.77 -1.89
CA HIS A 63 -14.99 -9.85 -1.75
C HIS A 63 -14.60 -8.41 -2.10
N ALA A 64 -13.49 -7.90 -1.56
CA ALA A 64 -13.00 -6.54 -1.88
C ALA A 64 -12.67 -6.36 -3.37
N GLU A 65 -11.99 -7.33 -3.98
CA GLU A 65 -11.67 -7.31 -5.41
C GLU A 65 -12.93 -7.40 -6.28
N GLY A 66 -13.94 -8.17 -5.87
CA GLY A 66 -15.28 -8.16 -6.46
C GLY A 66 -16.03 -6.83 -6.35
N ARG A 67 -15.69 -5.98 -5.37
CA ARG A 67 -16.13 -4.58 -5.26
C ARG A 67 -15.23 -3.58 -6.01
N GLY A 68 -14.16 -4.04 -6.66
CA GLY A 68 -13.20 -3.19 -7.38
C GLY A 68 -12.18 -2.47 -6.49
N VAL A 69 -11.96 -2.97 -5.27
CA VAL A 69 -11.08 -2.37 -4.26
C VAL A 69 -9.93 -3.34 -3.95
N ALA A 70 -8.68 -2.85 -3.94
CA ALA A 70 -7.54 -3.71 -3.59
C ALA A 70 -7.59 -4.12 -2.10
N TYR A 71 -7.14 -5.32 -1.77
CA TYR A 71 -7.06 -5.79 -0.39
C TYR A 71 -5.64 -6.24 -0.05
N PHE A 72 -5.15 -5.83 1.13
CA PHE A 72 -3.80 -6.11 1.59
C PHE A 72 -3.67 -6.11 3.11
N VAL A 73 -2.48 -6.40 3.62
CA VAL A 73 -2.23 -6.48 5.08
C VAL A 73 -1.01 -5.68 5.53
N SER A 74 -1.07 -5.26 6.79
CA SER A 74 0.12 -5.17 7.63
C SER A 74 0.37 -6.52 8.28
N ALA A 75 1.38 -7.27 7.83
CA ALA A 75 1.95 -8.36 8.63
C ALA A 75 2.79 -7.75 9.77
N TRP A 76 2.88 -8.46 10.91
CA TRP A 76 3.58 -7.97 12.11
C TRP A 76 4.75 -8.84 12.54
N ASP A 77 4.94 -9.99 11.90
CA ASP A 77 5.94 -11.00 12.20
C ASP A 77 6.31 -11.77 10.89
N PRO A 78 7.44 -12.51 10.87
CA PRO A 78 7.90 -13.18 9.65
C PRO A 78 6.96 -14.28 9.15
N VAL A 79 6.29 -15.01 10.06
CA VAL A 79 5.34 -16.09 9.70
C VAL A 79 4.14 -15.50 8.97
N SER A 80 3.57 -14.41 9.50
CA SER A 80 2.49 -13.66 8.86
C SER A 80 2.88 -13.09 7.50
N ALA A 81 4.13 -12.62 7.35
CA ALA A 81 4.63 -12.11 6.08
C ALA A 81 4.72 -13.23 5.03
N VAL A 82 5.33 -14.38 5.37
CA VAL A 82 5.43 -15.54 4.48
C VAL A 82 4.05 -16.08 4.09
N GLN A 83 3.17 -16.33 5.08
CA GLN A 83 1.81 -16.83 4.83
C GLN A 83 1.03 -15.96 3.84
N MET A 84 1.11 -14.63 3.99
CA MET A 84 0.36 -13.70 3.14
C MET A 84 1.04 -13.46 1.78
N ALA A 85 2.35 -13.65 1.68
CA ALA A 85 3.06 -13.68 0.41
C ALA A 85 2.69 -14.93 -0.42
N GLU A 86 2.68 -16.11 0.21
CA GLU A 86 2.22 -17.38 -0.39
C GLU A 86 0.75 -17.32 -0.82
N ALA A 87 -0.10 -16.63 -0.05
CA ALA A 87 -1.50 -16.34 -0.41
C ALA A 87 -1.65 -15.31 -1.56
N GLY A 88 -0.57 -14.71 -2.08
CA GLY A 88 -0.63 -13.79 -3.21
C GLY A 88 -1.22 -12.42 -2.88
N ILE A 89 -0.87 -11.85 -1.72
CA ILE A 89 -1.25 -10.48 -1.36
C ILE A 89 -0.52 -9.47 -2.27
N PRO A 90 -1.18 -8.42 -2.81
CA PRO A 90 -0.60 -7.59 -3.87
C PRO A 90 0.37 -6.51 -3.38
N MET A 91 0.52 -6.30 -2.08
CA MET A 91 1.38 -5.30 -1.44
C MET A 91 1.45 -5.53 0.08
N PHE A 92 2.47 -4.99 0.74
CA PHE A 92 2.60 -5.03 2.21
C PHE A 92 2.72 -3.64 2.85
N LYS A 93 2.32 -3.54 4.12
CA LYS A 93 2.48 -2.33 4.94
C LYS A 93 3.16 -2.63 6.28
N ILE A 94 4.41 -2.20 6.41
CA ILE A 94 5.17 -2.17 7.65
C ILE A 94 4.50 -1.18 8.61
N ALA A 95 4.08 -1.65 9.78
CA ALA A 95 3.57 -0.81 10.85
C ALA A 95 4.73 -0.04 11.52
N SER A 96 4.47 1.15 12.08
CA SER A 96 5.55 1.96 12.67
C SER A 96 6.25 1.26 13.85
N ALA A 97 5.53 0.39 14.57
CA ALA A 97 6.07 -0.43 15.65
C ALA A 97 6.93 -1.61 15.16
N SER A 98 6.95 -1.89 13.85
CA SER A 98 7.75 -2.93 13.21
C SER A 98 8.80 -2.35 12.25
N ILE A 99 9.06 -1.04 12.30
CA ILE A 99 9.99 -0.36 11.37
C ILE A 99 11.44 -0.84 11.55
N THR A 100 11.81 -1.25 12.77
CA THR A 100 13.12 -1.77 13.17
C THR A 100 13.23 -3.29 13.12
N ASP A 101 12.14 -4.00 12.81
CA ASP A 101 12.12 -5.46 12.72
C ASP A 101 12.62 -5.90 11.34
N GLU A 102 13.95 -6.05 11.24
CA GLU A 102 14.62 -6.45 10.00
C GLU A 102 14.14 -7.79 9.47
N GLU A 103 13.84 -8.76 10.34
CA GLU A 103 13.41 -10.09 9.93
C GLU A 103 12.04 -10.04 9.27
N THR A 104 11.08 -9.36 9.89
CA THR A 104 9.74 -9.15 9.32
C THR A 104 9.79 -8.32 8.03
N VAL A 105 10.59 -7.25 7.99
CA VAL A 105 10.72 -6.42 6.78
C VAL A 105 11.33 -7.23 5.62
N ARG A 106 12.36 -8.05 5.87
CA ARG A 106 12.96 -8.92 4.85
C ARG A 106 12.01 -10.02 4.39
N ALA A 107 11.22 -10.60 5.30
CA ALA A 107 10.20 -11.59 4.94
C ALA A 107 9.11 -11.00 4.02
N MET A 108 8.70 -9.74 4.22
CA MET A 108 7.80 -9.04 3.30
C MET A 108 8.47 -8.74 1.95
N LEU A 109 9.72 -8.26 1.95
CA LEU A 109 10.47 -7.91 0.74
C LEU A 109 10.70 -9.12 -0.18
N ALA A 110 10.80 -10.33 0.37
CA ALA A 110 10.96 -11.57 -0.40
C ALA A 110 9.78 -11.86 -1.36
N ALA A 111 8.62 -11.24 -1.15
CA ALA A 111 7.47 -11.35 -2.06
C ALA A 111 7.61 -10.52 -3.35
N ASP A 112 8.57 -9.60 -3.42
CA ASP A 112 8.76 -8.61 -4.50
C ASP A 112 7.46 -7.91 -4.95
N VAL A 113 6.71 -7.40 -3.97
CA VAL A 113 5.50 -6.57 -4.18
C VAL A 113 5.73 -5.14 -3.68
N PRO A 114 4.89 -4.17 -4.09
CA PRO A 114 4.88 -2.82 -3.53
C PRO A 114 4.91 -2.80 -2.00
N MET A 115 5.79 -1.96 -1.45
CA MET A 115 6.02 -1.83 -0.01
C MET A 115 5.54 -0.48 0.51
N MET A 116 5.06 -0.47 1.75
CA MET A 116 4.65 0.74 2.45
C MET A 116 5.21 0.74 3.88
N MET A 117 5.67 1.87 4.38
CA MET A 117 6.20 2.02 5.75
C MET A 117 5.60 3.24 6.45
N SER A 118 5.38 3.17 7.76
CA SER A 118 4.99 4.32 8.60
C SER A 118 6.11 4.68 9.57
N THR A 119 6.28 5.98 9.82
CA THR A 119 7.44 6.53 10.55
C THR A 119 7.13 7.07 11.96
N GLY A 120 5.97 6.71 12.53
CA GLY A 120 5.49 7.27 13.80
C GLY A 120 6.07 6.53 15.03
N MET A 121 6.58 7.27 16.01
CA MET A 121 7.42 6.75 17.12
C MET A 121 8.83 6.32 16.70
N SER A 122 9.26 6.69 15.50
CA SER A 122 10.58 6.35 14.95
C SER A 122 11.52 7.55 14.99
N THR A 123 12.78 7.30 15.29
CA THR A 123 13.89 8.24 15.06
C THR A 123 14.24 8.32 13.58
N GLU A 124 14.96 9.36 13.16
CA GLU A 124 15.38 9.50 11.77
C GLU A 124 16.32 8.38 11.30
N GLU A 125 17.11 7.80 12.20
CA GLU A 125 18.00 6.68 11.93
C GLU A 125 17.21 5.40 11.62
N GLU A 126 16.21 5.07 12.44
CA GLU A 126 15.35 3.91 12.21
C GLU A 126 14.55 4.03 10.91
N ILE A 127 14.10 5.24 10.57
CA ILE A 127 13.47 5.53 9.27
C ILE A 127 14.47 5.32 8.12
N HIS A 128 15.72 5.80 8.27
CA HIS A 128 16.76 5.65 7.26
C HIS A 128 17.14 4.18 7.02
N VAL A 129 17.40 3.42 8.08
CA VAL A 129 17.74 1.99 8.02
C VAL A 129 16.64 1.19 7.33
N CYS A 130 15.38 1.39 7.71
CA CYS A 130 14.26 0.73 7.06
C CYS A 130 14.11 1.15 5.58
N ALA A 131 14.34 2.43 5.27
CA ALA A 131 14.33 2.92 3.89
C ALA A 131 15.45 2.29 3.03
N GLU A 132 16.64 2.02 3.58
CA GLU A 132 17.70 1.29 2.88
C GLU A 132 17.32 -0.17 2.60
N TRP A 133 16.69 -0.86 3.56
CA TRP A 133 16.15 -2.20 3.29
C TRP A 133 15.14 -2.17 2.13
N LEU A 134 14.23 -1.20 2.11
CA LEU A 134 13.24 -1.05 1.02
C LEU A 134 13.86 -0.65 -0.32
N ARG A 135 15.02 0.01 -0.33
CA ARG A 135 15.79 0.34 -1.56
C ARG A 135 16.43 -0.89 -2.22
N THR A 136 16.45 -2.05 -1.57
CA THR A 136 16.90 -3.31 -2.19
C THR A 136 15.92 -3.88 -3.22
N SER A 137 14.63 -3.53 -3.14
CA SER A 137 13.63 -3.91 -4.15
C SER A 137 13.48 -2.80 -5.20
N SER A 138 13.21 -3.23 -6.44
CA SER A 138 12.82 -2.33 -7.54
C SER A 138 11.36 -1.88 -7.47
N GLN A 139 10.59 -2.45 -6.55
CA GLN A 139 9.16 -2.22 -6.44
C GLN A 139 8.83 -0.81 -5.92
N PRO A 140 7.60 -0.32 -6.21
CA PRO A 140 7.04 0.87 -5.60
C PRO A 140 7.14 0.89 -4.07
N LYS A 141 7.50 2.05 -3.53
CA LYS A 141 7.62 2.27 -2.08
C LYS A 141 6.96 3.57 -1.62
N VAL A 142 6.17 3.47 -0.55
CA VAL A 142 5.42 4.58 0.05
C VAL A 142 5.89 4.81 1.49
N MET A 143 6.23 6.04 1.83
CA MET A 143 6.62 6.45 3.18
C MET A 143 5.54 7.35 3.79
N PHE A 144 4.95 6.89 4.90
CA PHE A 144 3.84 7.57 5.58
C PHE A 144 4.32 8.34 6.80
N HIS A 145 4.16 9.66 6.75
CA HIS A 145 4.12 10.48 7.96
C HIS A 145 2.94 10.06 8.84
N CYS A 146 3.14 9.90 10.15
CA CYS A 146 2.06 9.61 11.10
C CYS A 146 2.45 9.89 12.56
N THR A 147 1.43 10.15 13.39
CA THR A 147 1.56 10.27 14.85
C THR A 147 0.81 9.11 15.49
N SER A 148 1.52 8.19 16.17
CA SER A 148 0.95 6.95 16.73
C SER A 148 0.15 7.13 18.04
N THR A 149 -0.64 8.20 18.13
CA THR A 149 -1.55 8.49 19.25
C THR A 149 -2.99 8.33 18.77
N TYR A 150 -3.86 7.72 19.58
CA TYR A 150 -5.18 7.26 19.16
C TYR A 150 -6.28 7.76 20.12
N PRO A 151 -6.99 8.87 19.81
CA PRO A 151 -6.80 9.76 18.66
C PRO A 151 -5.65 10.76 18.87
N ALA A 152 -4.99 11.14 17.77
CA ALA A 152 -3.95 12.18 17.78
C ALA A 152 -4.59 13.57 17.84
N LYS A 153 -4.11 14.44 18.74
CA LYS A 153 -4.51 15.86 18.78
C LYS A 153 -3.89 16.61 17.58
N PHE A 154 -4.55 17.66 17.09
CA PHE A 154 -4.11 18.35 15.88
C PHE A 154 -2.72 18.98 16.03
N GLU A 155 -2.40 19.48 17.23
CA GLU A 155 -1.12 20.09 17.59
C GLU A 155 0.03 19.05 17.60
N GLN A 156 -0.30 17.77 17.73
CA GLN A 156 0.65 16.64 17.76
C GLN A 156 0.88 16.02 16.36
N LEU A 157 0.17 16.46 15.32
CA LEU A 157 0.28 15.87 13.99
C LEU A 157 1.52 16.31 13.22
N ASN A 158 2.10 17.47 13.52
CA ASN A 158 3.33 17.99 12.89
C ASN A 158 3.42 17.75 11.37
N LEU A 159 2.40 18.14 10.59
CA LEU A 159 2.38 17.88 9.13
C LEU A 159 3.57 18.52 8.40
N ALA A 160 4.23 19.52 8.98
CA ALA A 160 5.46 20.11 8.43
C ALA A 160 6.56 19.07 8.18
N TYR A 161 6.64 18.00 8.98
CA TYR A 161 7.64 16.93 8.80
C TYR A 161 7.47 16.15 7.48
N MET A 162 6.29 16.19 6.86
CA MET A 162 6.07 15.61 5.53
C MET A 162 6.99 16.23 4.46
N ALA A 163 7.34 17.52 4.59
CA ALA A 163 8.30 18.16 3.69
C ALA A 163 9.70 17.58 3.87
N THR A 164 10.13 17.38 5.12
CA THR A 164 11.43 16.76 5.46
C THR A 164 11.53 15.32 4.93
N LEU A 165 10.46 14.52 5.08
CA LEU A 165 10.42 13.18 4.49
C LEU A 165 10.51 13.22 2.96
N GLN A 166 9.78 14.12 2.30
CA GLN A 166 9.81 14.22 0.84
C GLN A 166 11.16 14.71 0.29
N GLU A 167 11.86 15.57 1.03
CA GLU A 167 13.20 16.06 0.69
C GLU A 167 14.27 14.96 0.85
N ARG A 168 14.24 14.20 1.95
CA ARG A 168 15.20 13.12 2.23
C ARG A 168 14.98 11.84 1.45
N TYR A 169 13.73 11.53 1.13
CA TYR A 169 13.34 10.27 0.48
C TYR A 169 12.56 10.55 -0.83
N PRO A 170 13.17 11.25 -1.82
CA PRO A 170 12.49 11.63 -3.07
C PRO A 170 12.17 10.42 -3.98
N ASP A 171 12.78 9.26 -3.70
CA ASP A 171 12.52 7.96 -4.32
C ASP A 171 11.39 7.16 -3.63
N PHE A 172 10.74 7.73 -2.62
CA PHE A 172 9.54 7.22 -1.97
C PHE A 172 8.34 8.12 -2.30
N ILE A 173 7.17 7.52 -2.43
CA ILE A 173 5.92 8.27 -2.48
C ILE A 173 5.55 8.73 -1.08
N LEU A 174 5.37 10.03 -0.89
CA LEU A 174 4.88 10.60 0.35
C LEU A 174 3.40 10.22 0.59
N GLY A 175 3.13 9.60 1.75
CA GLY A 175 1.80 9.35 2.29
C GLY A 175 1.58 9.99 3.65
N PHE A 176 0.33 9.99 4.11
CA PHE A 176 -0.05 10.40 5.47
C PHE A 176 -1.00 9.37 6.08
N SER A 177 -0.63 8.82 7.23
CA SER A 177 -1.46 7.86 7.99
C SER A 177 -1.98 8.56 9.24
N GLY A 178 -3.29 8.80 9.25
CA GLY A 178 -3.94 9.72 10.18
C GLY A 178 -4.70 8.99 11.28
N HIS A 179 -4.46 9.39 12.54
CA HIS A 179 -5.19 8.90 13.72
C HIS A 179 -6.01 10.01 14.42
N HIS A 180 -6.15 11.17 13.78
CA HIS A 180 -6.90 12.33 14.27
C HIS A 180 -8.42 12.22 14.00
N GLN A 181 -9.21 13.13 14.56
CA GLN A 181 -10.67 13.21 14.31
C GLN A 181 -11.02 14.18 13.17
N GLY A 182 -12.09 13.89 12.43
CA GLY A 182 -12.50 14.67 11.26
C GLY A 182 -11.65 14.39 10.01
N ILE A 183 -11.71 15.29 9.02
CA ILE A 183 -11.03 15.18 7.71
C ILE A 183 -10.13 16.39 7.39
N ALA A 184 -10.09 17.41 8.25
CA ALA A 184 -9.39 18.67 7.94
C ALA A 184 -7.88 18.45 7.72
N MET A 185 -7.28 17.55 8.49
CA MET A 185 -5.85 17.25 8.39
C MET A 185 -5.53 16.28 7.25
N ASP A 186 -6.50 15.46 6.82
CA ASP A 186 -6.41 14.68 5.57
C ASP A 186 -6.34 15.61 4.35
N VAL A 187 -7.20 16.63 4.30
CA VAL A 187 -7.18 17.67 3.25
C VAL A 187 -5.89 18.49 3.30
N ALA A 188 -5.42 18.87 4.48
CA ALA A 188 -4.15 19.57 4.65
C ALA A 188 -2.96 18.74 4.16
N ALA A 189 -2.89 17.44 4.50
CA ALA A 189 -1.84 16.55 4.04
C ALA A 189 -1.80 16.40 2.51
N VAL A 190 -2.97 16.30 1.85
CA VAL A 190 -3.04 16.31 0.37
C VAL A 190 -2.54 17.63 -0.21
N ALA A 191 -2.93 18.77 0.37
CA ALA A 191 -2.43 20.08 -0.04
C ALA A 191 -0.91 20.24 0.16
N MET A 192 -0.35 19.57 1.19
CA MET A 192 1.09 19.49 1.47
C MET A 192 1.81 18.41 0.67
N GLY A 193 1.13 17.72 -0.25
CA GLY A 193 1.73 16.87 -1.27
C GLY A 193 1.51 15.36 -1.11
N ALA A 194 0.90 14.88 -0.03
CA ALA A 194 0.61 13.45 0.15
C ALA A 194 -0.15 12.87 -1.05
N LYS A 195 0.27 11.69 -1.52
CA LYS A 195 -0.37 10.94 -2.61
C LYS A 195 -1.18 9.75 -2.12
N VAL A 196 -0.97 9.33 -0.88
CA VAL A 196 -1.70 8.22 -0.26
C VAL A 196 -2.16 8.65 1.13
N LEU A 197 -3.42 8.38 1.45
CA LEU A 197 -4.00 8.60 2.77
C LEU A 197 -4.36 7.24 3.38
N GLU A 198 -3.97 7.02 4.64
CA GLU A 198 -4.39 5.86 5.43
C GLU A 198 -5.20 6.36 6.64
N ARG A 199 -6.35 5.72 6.88
CA ARG A 199 -7.26 6.02 8.01
C ARG A 199 -7.87 4.71 8.51
N HIS A 200 -7.95 4.53 9.83
CA HIS A 200 -8.77 3.47 10.40
C HIS A 200 -10.24 3.72 10.05
N PHE A 201 -11.00 2.67 9.77
CA PHE A 201 -12.40 2.73 9.36
C PHE A 201 -13.28 1.86 10.26
N THR A 202 -14.48 2.34 10.58
CA THR A 202 -15.49 1.57 11.33
C THR A 202 -16.91 1.89 10.86
N LEU A 203 -17.82 0.94 11.04
CA LEU A 203 -19.27 1.18 10.92
C LEU A 203 -19.77 1.97 12.13
N ASP A 204 -19.28 1.64 13.33
CA ASP A 204 -19.59 2.38 14.55
C ASP A 204 -18.37 2.53 15.47
N ARG A 205 -18.27 3.70 16.12
CA ARG A 205 -17.17 4.07 17.03
C ARG A 205 -17.43 3.59 18.47
N ALA A 206 -18.65 3.14 18.78
CA ALA A 206 -19.02 2.55 20.07
C ALA A 206 -18.86 1.02 20.11
N MET A 207 -18.42 0.37 19.02
CA MET A 207 -18.06 -1.05 19.01
C MET A 207 -16.85 -1.30 19.91
N ARG A 208 -16.84 -2.47 20.57
CA ARG A 208 -15.74 -2.90 21.45
C ARG A 208 -14.44 -3.07 20.66
N GLY A 209 -13.38 -2.38 21.08
CA GLY A 209 -12.06 -2.43 20.45
C GLY A 209 -11.37 -1.06 20.48
N SER A 210 -10.06 -1.02 20.75
CA SER A 210 -9.28 0.22 20.87
C SER A 210 -9.39 1.14 19.65
N ASP A 211 -9.50 0.54 18.47
CA ASP A 211 -9.33 1.22 17.20
C ASP A 211 -10.67 1.76 16.65
N HIS A 212 -11.82 1.30 17.15
CA HIS A 212 -13.13 1.85 16.78
C HIS A 212 -13.31 3.29 17.28
N ALA A 213 -12.87 3.58 18.50
CA ALA A 213 -13.00 4.90 19.12
C ALA A 213 -12.29 6.04 18.33
N PRO A 214 -11.08 5.87 17.75
CA PRO A 214 -10.48 6.84 16.84
C PRO A 214 -10.95 6.71 15.38
N ALA A 215 -11.31 5.51 14.90
CA ALA A 215 -11.61 5.22 13.49
C ALA A 215 -12.66 6.13 12.86
N SER A 216 -12.44 6.47 11.59
CA SER A 216 -13.42 7.21 10.80
C SER A 216 -14.71 6.41 10.62
N LYS A 217 -15.85 7.11 10.66
CA LYS A 217 -17.13 6.60 10.19
C LYS A 217 -17.31 6.98 8.71
N SER A 218 -17.94 6.11 7.94
CA SER A 218 -18.47 6.51 6.63
C SER A 218 -19.49 7.66 6.82
N PRO A 219 -19.34 8.80 6.13
CA PRO A 219 -20.42 9.76 5.99
C PRO A 219 -21.35 9.29 4.86
N ALA A 220 -22.63 9.63 4.96
CA ALA A 220 -23.57 9.48 3.85
C ALA A 220 -23.19 10.31 2.60
N SER A 221 -22.18 11.18 2.69
CA SER A 221 -21.61 11.96 1.59
C SER A 221 -20.26 11.42 1.13
N ARG A 222 -20.07 11.37 -0.19
CA ARG A 222 -18.90 10.81 -0.92
C ARG A 222 -17.58 11.60 -0.77
N SER A 223 -17.37 12.30 0.35
CA SER A 223 -16.22 13.20 0.52
C SER A 223 -14.90 12.50 0.87
N TRP A 224 -14.85 11.17 0.86
CA TRP A 224 -13.67 10.37 1.21
C TRP A 224 -12.74 10.08 0.02
N CYS A 225 -13.22 10.30 -1.21
CA CYS A 225 -12.46 10.02 -2.43
C CYS A 225 -11.38 11.07 -2.72
N ALA A 226 -10.27 11.03 -1.99
CA ALA A 226 -8.97 11.32 -2.60
C ALA A 226 -8.68 10.22 -3.64
N THR A 227 -9.28 10.36 -4.83
CA THR A 227 -9.32 9.30 -5.85
C THR A 227 -7.93 9.02 -6.41
N PHE A 228 -7.26 7.99 -5.88
CA PHE A 228 -6.01 7.48 -6.43
C PHE A 228 -6.19 6.03 -6.89
N ALA A 229 -6.64 5.90 -8.14
CA ALA A 229 -6.81 4.60 -8.77
C ALA A 229 -5.45 3.88 -8.88
N PHE A 230 -5.24 2.83 -8.09
CA PHE A 230 -4.13 1.88 -8.27
C PHE A 230 -4.09 1.30 -9.70
N SER A 231 -5.23 1.26 -10.40
CA SER A 231 -5.31 0.89 -11.83
C SER A 231 -4.64 1.88 -12.79
N LYS A 232 -4.16 3.02 -12.31
CA LYS A 232 -3.30 3.97 -13.03
C LYS A 232 -1.90 4.06 -12.43
N TRP A 233 -1.49 3.08 -11.63
CA TRP A 233 -0.07 2.85 -11.40
C TRP A 233 0.58 2.49 -12.73
N PRO A 234 1.49 3.31 -13.28
CA PRO A 234 2.21 2.89 -14.46
C PRO A 234 3.18 1.79 -14.03
N LEU A 235 3.00 0.59 -14.58
CA LEU A 235 4.13 -0.30 -14.82
C LEU A 235 5.10 0.48 -15.72
N VAL A 236 6.07 1.16 -15.11
CA VAL A 236 7.09 1.92 -15.84
C VAL A 236 8.04 0.91 -16.45
N THR A 237 7.66 0.36 -17.61
CA THR A 237 8.61 -0.22 -18.53
C THR A 237 9.58 0.89 -18.92
N ALA A 238 10.81 0.82 -18.40
CA ALA A 238 11.83 1.80 -18.68
C ALA A 238 12.22 1.76 -20.18
N SER A 239 11.68 2.69 -20.96
CA SER A 239 12.18 3.02 -22.29
C SER A 239 12.77 4.42 -22.26
N SER A 240 14.09 4.51 -22.42
CA SER A 240 14.84 5.77 -22.43
C SER A 240 14.38 6.70 -23.56
N GLY A 241 14.22 7.98 -23.24
CA GLY A 241 13.66 8.98 -24.16
C GLY A 241 14.11 10.39 -23.83
N SER A 242 15.38 10.71 -24.12
CA SER A 242 15.91 12.07 -23.98
C SER A 242 15.24 13.04 -24.95
N THR A 243 14.51 14.02 -24.44
CA THR A 243 14.24 15.26 -25.20
C THR A 243 14.42 16.50 -24.32
N ARG A 244 15.59 17.13 -24.40
CA ARG A 244 15.75 18.55 -24.03
C ARG A 244 14.76 19.38 -24.86
N LYS A 245 13.82 20.08 -24.23
CA LYS A 245 13.14 21.23 -24.84
C LYS A 245 13.69 22.53 -24.26
N LYS A 246 14.34 23.32 -25.12
CA LYS A 246 14.82 24.67 -24.80
C LYS A 246 13.62 25.58 -24.53
N CYS A 247 13.70 26.39 -23.47
CA CYS A 247 12.81 27.52 -23.27
C CYS A 247 13.39 28.76 -24.00
N PRO A 248 12.66 29.41 -24.92
CA PRO A 248 13.07 30.69 -25.49
C PRO A 248 12.75 31.85 -24.54
N CYS A 249 13.55 32.91 -24.66
CA CYS A 249 13.34 34.26 -24.13
C CYS A 249 11.96 34.86 -24.52
N GLY A 250 11.47 35.93 -23.88
CA GLY A 250 12.15 36.83 -22.94
C GLY A 250 11.26 37.90 -22.28
N ARG A 251 11.80 39.13 -22.19
CA ARG A 251 11.51 40.14 -21.15
C ARG A 251 10.25 41.00 -21.35
N ASN A 252 9.82 41.59 -20.24
CA ASN A 252 8.90 42.70 -20.03
C ASN A 252 8.60 43.65 -21.21
N SER A 253 7.33 44.06 -21.31
CA SER A 253 6.91 45.43 -21.65
C SER A 253 5.50 45.67 -21.09
N ALA A 254 5.23 46.85 -20.54
CA ALA A 254 3.91 47.25 -20.04
C ALA A 254 3.39 48.46 -20.82
N ALA A 255 2.09 48.47 -21.19
CA ALA A 255 1.39 49.70 -21.59
C ALA A 255 -0.15 49.55 -21.58
N SER A 256 -0.80 50.52 -20.92
CA SER A 256 -2.09 51.17 -21.25
C SER A 256 -3.32 50.33 -21.70
N SER A 257 -4.29 50.27 -20.79
CA SER A 257 -5.71 50.68 -20.96
C SER A 257 -6.32 50.75 -22.37
N GLY A 258 -7.38 49.96 -22.59
CA GLY A 258 -8.33 50.16 -23.69
C GLY A 258 -9.55 49.24 -23.54
N GLY A 259 -10.65 49.75 -22.97
CA GLY A 259 -11.84 48.94 -22.70
C GLY A 259 -12.66 48.68 -23.97
N LEU A 260 -12.96 47.42 -24.28
CA LEU A 260 -13.96 47.05 -25.27
C LEU A 260 -14.97 46.04 -24.71
N ARG A 261 -16.25 46.26 -25.04
CA ARG A 261 -17.37 45.45 -24.52
C ARG A 261 -17.36 44.02 -25.07
N VAL A 262 -17.54 43.05 -24.19
CA VAL A 262 -17.84 41.67 -24.54
C VAL A 262 -19.21 41.59 -25.22
N ARG A 263 -19.27 41.07 -26.46
CA ARG A 263 -20.51 40.64 -27.11
C ARG A 263 -20.50 39.11 -27.24
N ARG A 264 -21.63 38.47 -26.91
CA ARG A 264 -21.75 37.01 -26.86
C ARG A 264 -21.69 36.38 -28.25
N GLY A 265 -20.89 35.33 -28.39
CA GLY A 265 -20.90 34.42 -29.54
C GLY A 265 -20.18 33.12 -29.20
N ARG A 266 -20.91 32.09 -28.75
CA ARG A 266 -20.34 30.74 -28.58
C ARG A 266 -20.41 30.00 -29.91
N HIS A 267 -19.27 29.92 -30.59
CA HIS A 267 -18.99 28.89 -31.57
C HIS A 267 -17.87 27.97 -31.05
N LEU A 268 -17.75 26.80 -31.67
CA LEU A 268 -16.94 25.61 -31.33
C LEU A 268 -17.66 24.55 -30.45
N CYS A 269 -17.44 23.25 -30.68
CA CYS A 269 -17.00 22.57 -31.91
C CYS A 269 -17.25 21.05 -31.74
N THR A 270 -18.15 20.46 -32.51
CA THR A 270 -18.27 19.00 -32.57
C THR A 270 -17.20 18.44 -33.50
N ARG A 271 -16.01 18.12 -32.97
CA ARG A 271 -15.04 17.30 -33.70
C ARG A 271 -15.30 15.82 -33.48
N ARG A 272 -15.51 15.12 -34.60
CA ARG A 272 -15.72 13.68 -34.68
C ARG A 272 -14.50 12.92 -34.14
N PHE A 273 -14.75 11.77 -33.52
CA PHE A 273 -13.73 10.73 -33.39
C PHE A 273 -13.22 10.34 -34.78
N GLN A 274 -11.92 10.40 -35.02
CA GLN A 274 -11.26 9.64 -36.08
C GLN A 274 -10.82 8.30 -35.49
N GLY A 275 -11.06 7.21 -36.22
CA GLY A 275 -10.75 5.87 -35.78
C GLY A 275 -9.26 5.57 -35.75
N TYR A 276 -8.85 4.67 -34.86
CA TYR A 276 -7.53 4.06 -34.88
C TYR A 276 -7.41 3.07 -36.05
N PRO A 277 -6.31 3.05 -36.82
CA PRO A 277 -6.04 1.98 -37.76
C PRO A 277 -5.64 0.70 -37.01
N ALA A 278 -6.16 -0.45 -37.46
CA ALA A 278 -5.76 -1.76 -36.96
C ALA A 278 -4.29 -2.04 -37.33
N LYS A 279 -3.53 -2.67 -36.42
CA LYS A 279 -2.19 -3.18 -36.71
C LYS A 279 -2.27 -4.61 -37.22
N GLU A 280 -1.66 -4.86 -38.37
CA GLU A 280 -1.53 -6.21 -38.93
C GLU A 280 -0.46 -7.02 -38.17
N HIS A 281 -0.73 -8.31 -37.97
CA HIS A 281 0.25 -9.27 -37.45
C HIS A 281 1.06 -9.89 -38.60
N PRO A 282 2.41 -9.85 -38.57
CA PRO A 282 3.21 -10.60 -39.53
C PRO A 282 3.12 -12.11 -39.26
N ARG A 283 2.78 -12.89 -40.29
CA ARG A 283 2.74 -14.36 -40.23
C ARG A 283 4.16 -14.92 -40.21
N VAL A 284 4.55 -15.58 -39.12
CA VAL A 284 5.79 -16.38 -39.07
C VAL A 284 5.50 -17.78 -39.64
N ARG A 285 6.26 -18.20 -40.65
CA ARG A 285 6.23 -19.57 -41.18
C ARG A 285 7.16 -20.46 -40.35
N GLY A 286 6.67 -21.61 -39.90
CA GLY A 286 7.51 -22.63 -39.24
C GLY A 286 8.28 -23.50 -40.24
N PRO A 287 9.49 -23.99 -39.88
CA PRO A 287 10.22 -24.99 -40.66
C PRO A 287 9.67 -26.43 -40.46
N PRO A 288 9.95 -27.37 -41.39
CA PRO A 288 9.39 -28.73 -41.39
C PRO A 288 10.09 -29.71 -40.43
N PRO A 289 9.46 -30.85 -40.09
CA PRO A 289 10.01 -31.81 -39.13
C PRO A 289 11.06 -32.75 -39.74
N HIS A 290 12.09 -33.08 -38.95
CA HIS A 290 13.02 -34.18 -39.22
C HIS A 290 12.92 -35.29 -38.16
N ARG A 291 13.41 -36.48 -38.52
CA ARG A 291 12.97 -37.77 -37.98
C ARG A 291 13.55 -38.14 -36.61
N LEU A 292 12.83 -39.07 -35.97
CA LEU A 292 13.26 -39.90 -34.85
C LEU A 292 14.51 -40.73 -35.19
N ASP A 293 15.35 -40.96 -34.20
CA ASP A 293 16.07 -42.22 -34.01
C ASP A 293 16.23 -42.54 -32.51
N HIS A 294 16.05 -43.81 -32.18
CA HIS A 294 16.21 -44.45 -30.85
C HIS A 294 17.08 -45.70 -31.09
N PRO A 295 17.93 -46.16 -30.13
CA PRO A 295 17.39 -46.95 -29.01
C PRO A 295 18.20 -47.02 -27.70
N GLY A 296 17.50 -47.38 -26.59
CA GLY A 296 17.94 -48.31 -25.52
C GLY A 296 19.14 -47.92 -24.60
N ARG A 297 19.31 -48.41 -23.37
CA ARG A 297 18.62 -49.34 -22.43
C ARG A 297 18.92 -48.81 -21.01
N ALA A 298 17.98 -48.72 -20.06
CA ALA A 298 17.51 -49.76 -19.13
C ALA A 298 18.55 -50.32 -18.11
N GLY A 299 18.27 -50.14 -16.81
CA GLY A 299 18.98 -50.67 -15.63
C GLY A 299 19.56 -49.57 -14.71
N GLY A 300 19.47 -49.60 -13.38
CA GLY A 300 18.77 -50.53 -12.46
C GLY A 300 19.43 -50.57 -11.07
N GLN A 301 18.61 -50.65 -9.99
CA GLN A 301 18.99 -50.90 -8.57
C GLN A 301 19.69 -49.74 -7.80
N ARG A 302 19.11 -49.24 -6.70
CA ARG A 302 19.29 -49.64 -5.26
C ARG A 302 20.76 -49.52 -4.81
N HIS A 303 21.12 -48.79 -3.74
CA HIS A 303 20.76 -49.10 -2.35
C HIS A 303 21.29 -48.04 -1.32
N ARG A 304 20.68 -48.03 -0.11
CA ARG A 304 21.29 -47.77 1.23
C ARG A 304 21.92 -46.40 1.59
N SER A 305 21.17 -45.67 2.43
CA SER A 305 21.54 -45.23 3.80
C SER A 305 22.94 -44.66 4.10
N ARG A 306 22.95 -43.50 4.80
CA ARG A 306 23.48 -43.39 6.17
C ARG A 306 23.00 -42.13 6.89
N ARG A 307 22.83 -42.24 8.21
CA ARG A 307 22.76 -41.09 9.13
C ARG A 307 24.14 -40.43 9.20
N VAL A 308 24.17 -39.12 9.39
CA VAL A 308 25.19 -38.48 10.24
C VAL A 308 24.45 -37.57 11.21
N VAL A 309 24.82 -37.67 12.48
CA VAL A 309 24.46 -36.73 13.55
C VAL A 309 25.74 -36.00 13.91
N GLN A 310 25.70 -34.67 13.89
CA GLN A 310 26.45 -33.76 14.76
C GLN A 310 25.84 -32.37 14.66
#